data_AF-X0VZY6-F1
#
_entry.id   AF-X0VZY6-F1
#
_cell.length_a   1.000
_cell.length_b   1.000
_cell.length_c   1.000
_cell.angle_alpha   90.00
_cell.angle_beta   90.00
_cell.angle_gamma   90.00
#
_symmetry.space_group_name_H-M   'P 1'
#
loop_
_entity.id
_entity.type
_entity.pdbx_description
1 polymer ?
#
loop_
_entity_poly.entity_id
_entity_poly.type
_entity_poly.pdbx_seq_one_letter_code
_entity_poly.pdbx_strand_id
1 'polypeptide(L)'
;MRNRFRHRIRNAIADPNLQVALDRNAERRMAAWNETFASLTNIEDLRRRAREVRQHTLDNLDHYLERFTQRLVENGIRVHRAADAAEACRLAVTIAQASDATLVAKSKSITTEEIDLNHALQQKGIRVVETDLGEFIVQLRGEA
;
A
#
# COMPACT_ATOMS: atom_id res chain seq x y z
N MET A 1 -15.98 -19.93 14.60
CA MET A 1 -15.70 -18.74 13.75
C MET A 1 -16.84 -18.32 12.82
N ARG A 2 -17.45 -19.23 12.03
CA ARG A 2 -18.47 -18.89 11.00
C ARG A 2 -19.70 -18.12 11.50
N ASN A 3 -20.19 -18.38 12.71
CA ASN A 3 -21.33 -17.65 13.30
C ASN A 3 -20.98 -16.22 13.74
N ARG A 4 -19.77 -15.98 14.28
CA ARG A 4 -19.32 -14.65 14.73
C ARG A 4 -19.15 -13.68 13.56
N PHE A 5 -18.56 -14.17 12.46
CA PHE A 5 -18.40 -13.38 11.24
C PHE A 5 -19.76 -13.00 10.61
N ARG A 6 -20.67 -13.97 10.47
CA ARG A 6 -22.04 -13.72 9.97
C ARG A 6 -22.83 -12.74 10.84
N HIS A 7 -22.66 -12.83 12.16
CA HIS A 7 -23.28 -11.88 13.07
C HIS A 7 -22.73 -10.46 12.90
N ARG A 8 -21.40 -10.30 12.79
CA ARG A 8 -20.77 -9.00 12.48
C ARG A 8 -21.28 -8.40 11.18
N ILE A 9 -21.40 -9.21 10.11
CA ILE A 9 -21.94 -8.76 8.83
C ILE A 9 -23.36 -8.23 9.00
N ARG A 10 -24.25 -8.99 9.65
CA ARG A 10 -25.65 -8.56 9.83
C ARG A 10 -25.75 -7.26 10.63
N ASN A 11 -24.97 -7.13 11.69
CA ASN A 11 -24.97 -5.92 12.50
C ASN A 11 -24.44 -4.72 11.72
N ALA A 12 -23.35 -4.89 10.95
CA ALA A 12 -22.81 -3.83 10.12
C ALA A 12 -23.78 -3.40 9.01
N ILE A 13 -24.39 -4.36 8.31
CA ILE A 13 -25.39 -4.07 7.26
C ILE A 13 -26.60 -3.33 7.85
N ALA A 14 -27.00 -3.65 9.08
CA ALA A 14 -28.14 -3.03 9.74
C ALA A 14 -27.82 -1.68 10.44
N ASP A 15 -26.56 -1.23 10.45
CA ASP A 15 -26.14 0.02 11.10
C ASP A 15 -26.51 1.24 10.22
N PRO A 16 -27.48 2.08 10.64
CA PRO A 16 -27.91 3.22 9.83
C PRO A 16 -26.81 4.28 9.64
N ASN A 17 -25.91 4.43 10.62
CA ASN A 17 -24.81 5.37 10.51
C ASN A 17 -23.81 4.88 9.47
N LEU A 18 -23.52 3.58 9.45
CA LEU A 18 -22.63 2.99 8.46
C LEU A 18 -23.23 3.09 7.05
N GLN A 19 -24.54 2.80 6.89
CA GLN A 19 -25.25 2.94 5.63
C GLN A 19 -25.11 4.36 5.08
N VAL A 20 -25.50 5.37 5.87
CA VAL A 20 -25.42 6.78 5.46
C VAL A 20 -23.99 7.21 5.14
N ALA A 21 -23.01 6.76 5.93
CA ALA A 21 -21.60 7.09 5.68
C ALA A 21 -21.08 6.49 4.37
N LEU A 22 -21.42 5.22 4.08
CA LEU A 22 -21.02 4.54 2.86
C LEU A 22 -21.72 5.10 1.62
N ASP A 23 -23.02 5.38 1.70
CA ASP A 23 -23.80 5.95 0.59
C ASP A 23 -23.26 7.34 0.23
N ARG A 24 -23.09 8.22 1.22
CA ARG A 24 -22.51 9.55 1.00
C ARG A 24 -21.10 9.48 0.40
N ASN A 25 -20.28 8.53 0.84
CA ASN A 25 -18.95 8.33 0.27
C ASN A 25 -19.05 7.90 -1.20
N ALA A 26 -19.88 6.91 -1.50
CA ALA A 26 -20.07 6.39 -2.84
C ALA A 26 -20.60 7.47 -3.79
N GLU A 27 -21.65 8.19 -3.39
CA GLU A 27 -22.25 9.29 -4.15
C GLU A 27 -21.23 10.40 -4.42
N ARG A 28 -20.52 10.86 -3.39
CA ARG A 28 -19.48 11.90 -3.55
C ARG A 28 -18.39 11.47 -4.52
N ARG A 29 -17.89 10.24 -4.41
CA ARG A 29 -16.85 9.73 -5.32
C ARG A 29 -17.37 9.63 -6.75
N MET A 30 -18.58 9.11 -6.94
CA MET A 30 -19.20 8.96 -8.26
C MET A 30 -19.46 10.32 -8.92
N ALA A 31 -19.96 11.29 -8.15
CA ALA A 31 -20.17 12.65 -8.63
C ALA A 31 -18.84 13.29 -9.07
N ALA A 32 -17.81 13.23 -8.22
CA ALA A 32 -16.48 13.76 -8.55
C ALA A 32 -15.85 13.05 -9.76
N TRP A 33 -16.02 11.73 -9.87
CA TRP A 33 -15.59 10.95 -11.03
C TRP A 33 -16.30 11.42 -12.29
N ASN A 34 -17.63 11.49 -12.28
CA ASN A 34 -18.42 11.90 -13.44
C ASN A 34 -18.06 13.32 -13.89
N GLU A 35 -17.93 14.26 -12.94
CA GLU A 35 -17.50 15.63 -13.22
C GLU A 35 -16.10 15.67 -13.84
N THR A 36 -15.14 14.97 -13.23
CA THR A 36 -13.76 14.93 -13.74
C THR A 36 -13.71 14.31 -15.13
N PHE A 37 -14.34 13.16 -15.34
CA PHE A 37 -14.34 12.48 -16.63
C PHE A 37 -15.10 13.25 -17.71
N ALA A 38 -16.17 13.97 -17.37
CA ALA A 38 -16.87 14.84 -18.30
C ALA A 38 -16.00 16.03 -18.75
N SER A 39 -15.05 16.48 -17.91
CA SER A 39 -14.10 17.56 -18.28
C SER A 39 -12.95 17.09 -19.18
N LEU A 40 -12.72 15.78 -19.29
CA LEU A 40 -11.66 15.24 -20.13
C LEU A 40 -12.15 15.02 -21.57
N THR A 41 -11.47 15.64 -22.53
CA THR A 41 -11.66 15.30 -23.94
C THR A 41 -10.91 14.00 -24.26
N ASN A 42 -11.49 13.10 -25.06
CA ASN A 42 -10.88 11.83 -25.52
C ASN A 42 -10.52 10.81 -24.41
N ILE A 43 -11.41 10.61 -23.43
CA ILE A 43 -11.23 9.66 -22.32
C ILE A 43 -10.80 8.25 -22.76
N GLU A 44 -11.37 7.71 -23.84
CA GLU A 44 -11.05 6.36 -24.33
C GLU A 44 -9.62 6.27 -24.85
N ASP A 45 -9.13 7.31 -25.53
CA ASP A 45 -7.73 7.38 -25.96
C ASP A 45 -6.79 7.52 -24.77
N LEU A 46 -7.16 8.32 -23.76
CA LEU A 46 -6.39 8.44 -22.52
C LEU A 46 -6.30 7.10 -21.78
N ARG A 47 -7.40 6.35 -21.70
CA ARG A 47 -7.44 5.00 -21.11
C ARG A 47 -6.56 4.03 -21.88
N ARG A 48 -6.65 4.03 -23.22
CA ARG A 48 -5.81 3.20 -24.08
C ARG A 48 -4.33 3.52 -23.88
N ARG A 49 -3.96 4.81 -23.93
CA ARG A 49 -2.58 5.26 -23.73
C ARG A 49 -2.05 4.90 -22.34
N ALA A 50 -2.85 5.07 -21.28
CA ALA A 50 -2.45 4.67 -19.94
C ALA A 50 -2.18 3.16 -19.85
N ARG A 51 -3.01 2.34 -20.50
CA ARG A 51 -2.80 0.90 -20.62
C ARG A 51 -1.53 0.57 -21.39
N GLU A 52 -1.30 1.21 -22.54
CA GLU A 52 -0.10 1.02 -23.35
C GLU A 52 1.17 1.38 -22.58
N VAL A 53 1.18 2.50 -21.86
CA VAL A 53 2.31 2.90 -21.00
C VAL A 53 2.56 1.87 -19.91
N ARG A 54 1.51 1.38 -19.25
CA ARG A 54 1.65 0.34 -18.23
C ARG A 54 2.22 -0.93 -18.82
N GLN A 55 1.69 -1.39 -19.95
CA GLN A 55 2.15 -2.61 -20.61
C GLN A 55 3.61 -2.47 -21.06
N HIS A 56 3.95 -1.38 -21.73
CA HIS A 56 5.32 -1.09 -22.15
C HIS A 56 6.29 -1.06 -20.96
N THR A 57 5.88 -0.48 -19.83
CA THR A 57 6.69 -0.46 -18.61
C THR A 57 6.95 -1.87 -18.08
N LEU A 58 5.96 -2.76 -18.14
CA LEU A 58 6.11 -4.15 -17.71
C LEU A 58 6.96 -4.97 -18.70
N ASP A 59 6.80 -4.74 -20.00
CA ASP A 59 7.58 -5.42 -21.04
C ASP A 59 9.07 -5.01 -21.02
N ASN A 60 9.39 -3.83 -20.46
CA ASN A 60 10.73 -3.28 -20.35
C ASN A 60 11.12 -3.03 -18.87
N LEU A 61 10.62 -3.91 -17.97
CA LEU A 61 10.72 -3.71 -16.53
C LEU A 61 12.17 -3.58 -16.04
N ASP A 62 13.08 -4.36 -16.61
CA ASP A 62 14.52 -4.30 -16.35
C ASP A 62 15.11 -2.90 -16.58
N HIS A 63 14.79 -2.27 -17.72
CA HIS A 63 15.22 -0.92 -18.05
C HIS A 63 14.67 0.11 -17.04
N TYR A 64 13.38 0.02 -16.73
CA TYR A 64 12.74 0.97 -15.81
C TYR A 64 13.19 0.80 -14.36
N LEU A 65 13.44 -0.43 -13.91
CA LEU A 65 13.99 -0.70 -12.59
C LEU A 65 15.42 -0.14 -12.47
N GLU A 66 16.26 -0.35 -13.48
CA GLU A 66 17.62 0.20 -13.47
C GLU A 66 17.57 1.72 -13.39
N ARG A 67 16.80 2.36 -14.27
CA ARG A 67 16.61 3.82 -14.26
C ARG A 67 16.08 4.33 -12.92
N PHE A 68 15.11 3.65 -12.32
CA PHE A 68 14.55 4.02 -11.03
C PHE A 68 15.61 3.94 -9.93
N THR A 69 16.33 2.81 -9.84
CA THR A 69 17.36 2.62 -8.81
C THR A 69 18.52 3.59 -8.96
N GLN A 70 18.94 3.88 -10.20
CA GLN A 70 19.96 4.90 -10.46
C GLN A 70 19.51 6.27 -9.94
N ARG A 71 18.26 6.67 -10.23
CA ARG A 71 17.71 7.94 -9.75
C ARG A 71 17.61 7.99 -8.23
N LEU A 72 17.27 6.89 -7.55
CA LEU A 72 17.29 6.85 -6.09
C LEU A 72 18.71 7.10 -5.54
N VAL A 73 19.71 6.42 -6.11
CA VAL A 73 21.12 6.59 -5.71
C VAL A 73 21.60 8.02 -5.95
N GLU A 74 21.26 8.62 -7.09
CA GLU A 74 21.56 10.03 -7.39
C GLU A 74 20.93 11.00 -6.37
N ASN A 75 19.79 10.63 -5.78
CA ASN A 75 19.13 11.38 -4.71
C ASN A 75 19.64 11.00 -3.30
N GLY A 76 20.77 10.30 -3.20
CA GLY A 76 21.39 9.92 -1.92
C GLY A 76 20.72 8.75 -1.21
N ILE A 77 19.81 8.03 -1.86
CA ILE A 77 19.14 6.86 -1.28
C ILE A 77 19.98 5.61 -1.56
N ARG A 78 20.34 4.89 -0.51
CA ARG A 78 21.01 3.59 -0.63
C ARG A 78 19.99 2.51 -1.02
N VAL A 79 20.17 1.92 -2.19
CA VAL A 79 19.32 0.81 -2.66
C VAL A 79 19.92 -0.52 -2.21
N HIS A 80 19.10 -1.34 -1.57
CA HIS A 80 19.43 -2.72 -1.20
C HIS A 80 18.62 -3.68 -2.09
N ARG A 81 19.27 -4.76 -2.55
CA ARG A 81 18.63 -5.82 -3.34
C ARG A 81 18.56 -7.09 -2.49
N ALA A 82 17.43 -7.78 -2.57
CA ALA A 82 17.18 -9.05 -1.91
C ALA A 82 16.63 -10.03 -2.96
N ALA A 83 17.11 -11.27 -2.92
CA ALA A 83 16.65 -12.34 -3.80
C ALA A 83 15.30 -12.92 -3.34
N ASP A 84 15.00 -12.83 -2.05
CA ASP A 84 13.78 -13.39 -1.46
C ASP A 84 13.28 -12.59 -0.23
N ALA A 85 12.11 -12.99 0.27
CA ALA A 85 11.46 -12.42 1.44
C ALA A 85 12.34 -12.45 2.70
N ALA A 86 13.03 -13.57 2.94
CA ALA A 86 13.84 -13.74 4.13
C ALA A 86 15.06 -12.82 4.11
N GLU A 87 15.70 -12.64 2.95
CA GLU A 87 16.79 -11.70 2.75
C GLU A 87 16.32 -10.25 2.90
N ALA A 88 15.17 -9.89 2.33
CA ALA A 88 14.60 -8.56 2.46
C ALA A 88 14.33 -8.19 3.93
N CYS A 89 13.72 -9.10 4.69
CA CYS A 89 13.45 -8.90 6.12
C CYS A 89 14.74 -8.83 6.94
N ARG A 90 15.72 -9.69 6.68
CA ARG A 90 17.04 -9.60 7.33
C ARG A 90 17.70 -8.26 7.07
N LEU A 91 17.75 -7.81 5.82
CA LEU A 91 18.35 -6.53 5.44
C LEU A 91 17.69 -5.36 6.15
N ALA A 92 16.36 -5.30 6.15
CA ALA A 92 15.61 -4.24 6.82
C ALA A 92 15.89 -4.20 8.33
N VAL A 93 15.90 -5.37 8.99
CA VAL A 93 16.26 -5.48 10.41
C VAL A 93 17.69 -5.02 10.66
N THR A 94 18.65 -5.47 9.84
CA THR A 94 20.06 -5.05 9.97
C THR A 94 20.22 -3.55 9.80
N ILE A 95 19.55 -2.94 8.82
CA ILE A 95 19.59 -1.49 8.61
C ILE A 95 19.02 -0.74 9.82
N ALA A 96 17.88 -1.19 10.34
CA ALA A 96 17.25 -0.57 11.49
C ALA A 96 18.12 -0.66 12.75
N GLN A 97 18.72 -1.84 13.00
CA GLN A 97 19.64 -2.04 14.13
C GLN A 97 20.93 -1.23 14.00
N ALA A 98 21.53 -1.19 12.81
CA ALA A 98 22.73 -0.38 12.55
C ALA A 98 22.49 1.13 12.71
N SER A 99 21.23 1.55 12.69
CA SER A 99 20.82 2.95 12.91
C SER A 99 20.29 3.20 14.33
N ASP A 100 20.39 2.21 15.23
CA ASP A 100 19.78 2.23 16.57
C ASP A 100 18.29 2.62 16.54
N ALA A 101 17.59 2.25 15.48
CA ALA A 101 16.21 2.67 15.24
C ALA A 101 15.26 1.97 16.22
N THR A 102 14.52 2.76 17.00
CA THR A 102 13.44 2.28 17.87
C THR A 102 12.07 2.36 17.20
N LEU A 103 11.99 3.10 16.08
CA LEU A 103 10.78 3.35 15.30
C LEU A 103 11.10 3.28 13.80
N VAL A 104 10.28 2.55 13.06
CA VAL A 104 10.23 2.55 11.60
C VAL A 104 8.85 3.04 11.17
N ALA A 105 8.80 4.17 10.47
CA ALA A 105 7.60 4.62 9.78
C ALA A 105 7.66 4.15 8.33
N LYS A 106 6.59 3.52 7.83
CA LYS A 106 6.54 3.03 6.45
C LYS A 106 5.23 3.37 5.74
N SER A 107 5.30 3.49 4.42
CA SER A 107 4.12 3.61 3.56
C SER A 107 3.45 2.26 3.35
N LYS A 108 2.17 2.28 2.94
CA LYS A 108 1.45 1.08 2.51
C LYS A 108 2.23 0.35 1.42
N SER A 109 2.42 -0.94 1.62
CA SER A 109 3.01 -1.83 0.62
C SER A 109 2.54 -3.25 0.85
N ILE A 110 1.76 -3.78 -0.09
CA ILE A 110 1.30 -5.16 -0.09
C ILE A 110 2.50 -6.11 -0.05
N THR A 111 3.58 -5.79 -0.78
CA THR A 111 4.79 -6.62 -0.79
C THR A 111 5.43 -6.71 0.59
N THR A 112 5.38 -5.65 1.41
CA THR A 112 5.90 -5.74 2.79
C THR A 112 5.00 -6.53 3.74
N GLU A 113 3.69 -6.55 3.46
CA GLU A 113 2.71 -7.39 4.17
C GLU A 113 2.95 -8.87 3.81
N GLU A 114 3.12 -9.20 2.52
CA GLU A 114 3.34 -10.57 2.02
C GLU A 114 4.61 -11.25 2.57
N ILE A 115 5.63 -10.46 2.95
CA ILE A 115 6.90 -10.96 3.50
C ILE A 115 6.99 -10.85 5.02
N ASP A 116 5.91 -10.46 5.70
CA ASP A 116 5.84 -10.28 7.16
C ASP A 116 6.88 -9.28 7.71
N LEU A 117 7.20 -8.22 6.96
CA LEU A 117 8.27 -7.28 7.33
C LEU A 117 8.01 -6.61 8.68
N ASN A 118 6.76 -6.21 8.94
CA ASN A 118 6.38 -5.57 10.20
C ASN A 118 6.67 -6.48 11.39
N HIS A 119 6.30 -7.75 11.28
CA HIS A 119 6.53 -8.75 12.31
C HIS A 119 8.03 -9.01 12.52
N ALA A 120 8.82 -9.10 11.43
CA ALA A 120 10.27 -9.28 11.52
C ALA A 120 10.97 -8.15 12.29
N LEU A 121 10.56 -6.90 12.08
CA LEU A 121 11.07 -5.73 12.82
C LEU A 121 10.60 -5.73 14.28
N GLN A 122 9.32 -6.01 14.51
CA GLN A 122 8.72 -6.05 15.86
C GLN A 122 9.34 -7.11 16.76
N GLN A 123 9.70 -8.29 16.21
CA GLN A 123 10.42 -9.34 16.94
C GLN A 123 11.78 -8.88 17.48
N LYS A 124 12.34 -7.79 16.92
CA LYS A 124 13.59 -7.17 17.39
C LYS A 124 13.35 -5.97 18.31
N GLY A 125 12.12 -5.76 18.76
CA GLY A 125 11.76 -4.65 19.64
C GLY A 125 11.61 -3.30 18.92
N ILE A 126 11.59 -3.30 17.58
CA ILE A 126 11.44 -2.09 16.78
C ILE A 126 9.96 -1.83 16.57
N ARG A 127 9.49 -0.64 16.96
CA ARG A 127 8.10 -0.25 16.69
C ARG A 127 7.95 0.08 15.22
N VAL A 128 6.95 -0.51 14.56
CA VAL A 128 6.61 -0.17 13.18
C VAL A 128 5.32 0.64 13.16
N VAL A 129 5.24 1.67 12.32
CA VAL A 129 4.04 2.51 12.14
C VAL A 129 3.76 2.69 10.66
N GLU A 130 2.53 2.37 10.27
CA GLU A 130 2.01 2.64 8.93
C GLU A 130 1.64 4.11 8.79
N THR A 131 2.04 4.74 7.68
CA THR A 131 1.71 6.14 7.37
C THR A 131 0.46 6.27 6.51
N ASP A 132 0.00 5.18 5.89
CA ASP A 132 -1.30 5.12 5.23
C ASP A 132 -2.42 4.99 6.27
N LEU A 133 -3.48 5.79 6.15
CA LEU A 133 -4.56 5.80 7.13
C LEU A 133 -5.30 4.47 7.22
N GLY A 134 -5.51 3.79 6.09
CA GLY A 134 -6.20 2.50 6.06
C GLY A 134 -5.38 1.46 6.81
N GLU A 135 -4.10 1.35 6.47
CA GLU A 135 -3.18 0.45 7.14
C GLU A 135 -2.99 0.78 8.61
N PHE A 136 -2.93 2.06 8.96
CA PHE A 136 -2.83 2.47 10.35
C PHE A 136 -4.07 2.06 11.16
N ILE A 137 -5.28 2.15 10.61
CA ILE A 137 -6.51 1.67 11.28
C ILE A 137 -6.46 0.15 11.46
N VAL A 138 -6.03 -0.60 10.44
CA VAL A 138 -5.88 -2.06 10.51
C VAL A 138 -4.85 -2.45 11.58
N GLN A 139 -3.72 -1.74 11.62
CA GLN A 139 -2.68 -1.88 12.62
C GLN A 139 -3.20 -1.60 14.05
N LEU A 140 -3.94 -0.50 14.25
CA LEU A 140 -4.54 -0.17 15.55
C LEU A 140 -5.53 -1.23 16.03
N ARG A 141 -6.16 -1.96 15.11
CA ARG A 141 -7.09 -3.06 15.40
C ARG A 141 -6.37 -4.39 15.64
N GLY A 142 -5.05 -4.45 15.46
CA GLY A 142 -4.26 -5.68 15.57
C GLY A 142 -4.57 -6.68 14.46
N GLU A 143 -4.94 -6.19 13.28
CA GLU A 143 -5.32 -7.00 12.11
C GLU A 143 -4.32 -6.83 10.94
N ALA A 144 -3.19 -6.17 11.19
CA ALA A 144 -2.09 -5.97 10.25
C ALA A 144 -1.03 -7.06 10.36
#